data_AF-A0A935GUI6-F1
#
_entry.id   AF-A0A935GUI6-F1
#
_cell.length_a   1.000
_cell.length_b   1.000
_cell.length_c   1.000
_cell.angle_alpha   90.00
_cell.angle_beta   90.00
_cell.angle_gamma   90.00
#
_symmetry.space_group_name_H-M   'P 1'
#
loop_
_entity.id
_entity.type
_entity.pdbx_description
1 polymer ?
#
loop_
_entity_poly.entity_id
_entity_poly.type
_entity_poly.pdbx_seq_one_letter_code
_entity_poly.pdbx_strand_id
1 'polypeptide(L)'
;MNDVISVPFRRFTVTVTFEAESGMWVAVCDEIGLVTEESTFEALMARAWTIAPELAEFNCPGVDPDNMHLLFEHEQCVRAKEATRFGTARFPKSNSALPSP
;
A
#
# COMPACT_ATOMS: atom_id res chain seq x y z
N MET A 1 -10.39 43.72 -8.85
CA MET A 1 -9.76 43.22 -7.62
C MET A 1 -10.24 41.80 -7.47
N ASN A 2 -9.45 40.83 -7.92
CA ASN A 2 -9.74 39.42 -7.72
C ASN A 2 -8.74 38.96 -6.66
N ASP A 3 -9.12 39.07 -5.40
CA ASP A 3 -8.45 38.32 -4.35
C ASP A 3 -8.71 36.84 -4.66
N VAL A 4 -7.73 36.22 -5.32
CA VAL A 4 -7.64 34.76 -5.41
C VAL A 4 -7.41 34.31 -3.97
N ILE A 5 -8.51 34.11 -3.23
CA ILE A 5 -8.45 33.55 -1.88
C ILE A 5 -7.85 32.16 -2.07
N SER A 6 -6.57 32.04 -1.74
CA SER A 6 -5.89 30.77 -1.56
C SER A 6 -6.55 30.11 -0.35
N VAL A 7 -7.70 29.49 -0.55
CA VAL A 7 -8.37 28.68 0.46
C VAL A 7 -7.37 27.60 0.89
N PRO A 8 -6.99 27.53 2.18
CA PRO A 8 -6.02 26.54 2.63
C PRO A 8 -6.66 25.17 2.47
N PHE A 9 -6.24 24.44 1.44
CA PHE A 9 -6.69 23.08 1.24
C PHE A 9 -5.90 22.14 2.14
N ARG A 10 -6.63 21.32 2.91
CA ARG A 10 -6.00 20.28 3.73
C ARG A 10 -5.66 19.08 2.86
N ARG A 11 -4.47 18.55 3.06
CA ARG A 11 -4.02 17.31 2.43
C ARG A 11 -4.09 16.20 3.45
N PHE A 12 -4.58 15.04 3.03
CA PHE A 12 -4.63 13.82 3.81
C PHE A 12 -3.90 12.72 3.05
N THR A 13 -2.94 12.10 3.72
CA THR A 13 -2.19 10.99 3.11
C THR A 13 -2.95 9.69 3.30
N VAL A 14 -3.30 9.05 2.18
CA VAL A 14 -3.97 7.76 2.11
C VAL A 14 -2.93 6.72 1.69
N THR A 15 -2.57 5.84 2.60
CA THR A 15 -1.72 4.70 2.30
C THR A 15 -2.52 3.63 1.60
N VAL A 16 -2.04 3.20 0.43
CA VAL A 16 -2.65 2.15 -0.38
C VAL A 16 -1.73 0.94 -0.42
N THR A 17 -2.27 -0.21 -0.04
CA THR A 17 -1.57 -1.49 -0.09
C THR A 17 -2.38 -2.51 -0.89
N PHE A 18 -1.70 -3.41 -1.59
CA PHE A 18 -2.34 -4.55 -2.24
C PHE A 18 -2.12 -5.80 -1.38
N GLU A 19 -3.20 -6.39 -0.88
CA GLU A 19 -3.18 -7.61 -0.11
C GLU A 19 -3.29 -8.82 -1.06
N ALA A 20 -2.15 -9.46 -1.32
CA ALA A 20 -2.08 -10.55 -2.31
C ALA A 20 -2.85 -11.82 -1.89
N GLU A 21 -3.15 -12.00 -0.61
CA GLU A 21 -3.86 -13.18 -0.10
C GLU A 21 -5.37 -13.09 -0.37
N SER A 22 -5.95 -11.90 -0.19
CA SER A 22 -7.36 -11.61 -0.51
C SER A 22 -7.56 -11.14 -1.95
N GLY A 23 -6.50 -10.66 -2.60
CA GLY A 23 -6.57 -10.06 -3.93
C GLY A 23 -7.25 -8.68 -3.91
N MET A 24 -7.26 -7.99 -2.77
CA MET A 24 -7.91 -6.70 -2.59
C MET A 24 -6.89 -5.57 -2.41
N TRP A 25 -7.29 -4.38 -2.84
CA TRP A 25 -6.61 -3.13 -2.53
C TRP A 25 -7.21 -2.56 -1.25
N VAL A 26 -6.36 -2.10 -0.35
CA VAL A 26 -6.74 -1.51 0.94
C VAL A 26 -6.23 -0.07 1.00
N ALA A 27 -7.10 0.87 1.33
CA ALA A 27 -6.77 2.27 1.59
C ALA A 27 -6.96 2.59 3.07
N VAL A 28 -5.96 3.21 3.67
CA VAL A 28 -5.95 3.65 5.07
C VAL A 28 -5.50 5.10 5.17
N CYS A 29 -6.22 5.93 5.93
CA CYS A 29 -5.77 7.26 6.34
C CYS A 29 -6.08 7.47 7.81
N ASP A 30 -5.06 7.45 8.66
CA ASP A 30 -5.20 7.61 10.10
C ASP A 30 -5.76 8.98 10.52
N GLU A 31 -5.46 10.04 9.76
CA GLU A 31 -5.88 11.41 10.12
C GLU A 31 -7.40 11.58 10.15
N ILE A 32 -8.09 11.02 9.16
CA ILE A 32 -9.56 11.09 9.06
C ILE A 32 -10.24 9.79 9.50
N GLY A 33 -9.46 8.74 9.83
CA GLY A 33 -9.98 7.41 10.16
C GLY A 33 -10.56 6.66 8.95
N LEU A 34 -10.02 6.90 7.75
CA LEU A 34 -10.42 6.20 6.53
C LEU A 34 -9.87 4.78 6.55
N VAL A 35 -10.73 3.77 6.41
CA VAL A 35 -10.34 2.39 6.12
C VAL A 35 -11.33 1.81 5.13
N THR A 36 -10.86 1.43 3.94
CA THR A 36 -11.72 0.81 2.92
C THR A 36 -10.93 -0.18 2.07
N GLU A 37 -11.62 -1.17 1.52
CA GLU A 37 -11.05 -2.20 0.66
C GLU A 37 -11.89 -2.38 -0.62
N GLU A 38 -11.23 -2.65 -1.75
CA GLU A 38 -11.89 -2.88 -3.04
C GLU A 38 -11.06 -3.81 -3.94
N SER A 39 -11.71 -4.48 -4.89
CA SER A 39 -11.04 -5.44 -5.79
C SER A 39 -10.13 -4.76 -6.83
N THR A 40 -10.37 -3.50 -7.15
CA THR A 40 -9.56 -2.73 -8.11
C THR A 40 -9.11 -1.41 -7.51
N PHE A 41 -7.94 -0.95 -7.93
CA PHE A 41 -7.40 0.33 -7.46
C PHE A 41 -8.30 1.52 -7.80
N GLU A 42 -8.91 1.52 -8.99
CA GLU A 42 -9.83 2.57 -9.42
C GLU A 42 -11.10 2.61 -8.55
N ALA A 43 -11.69 1.44 -8.28
CA ALA A 43 -12.84 1.35 -7.38
C ALA A 43 -12.49 1.79 -5.96
N LEU A 44 -11.29 1.41 -5.47
CA LEU A 44 -10.77 1.84 -4.17
C LEU A 44 -10.69 3.36 -4.08
N MET A 45 -10.09 4.01 -5.08
CA MET A 45 -9.98 5.47 -5.11
C MET A 45 -11.36 6.14 -5.14
N ALA A 46 -12.27 5.67 -5.99
CA ALA A 46 -13.62 6.22 -6.09
C ALA A 46 -14.37 6.13 -4.75
N ARG A 47 -14.24 4.98 -4.08
CA ARG A 47 -14.84 4.76 -2.77
C ARG A 47 -14.20 5.62 -1.68
N ALA A 48 -12.87 5.71 -1.65
CA ALA A 48 -12.14 6.59 -0.73
C ALA A 48 -12.58 8.05 -0.87
N TRP A 49 -12.71 8.56 -2.10
CA TRP A 49 -13.22 9.92 -2.35
C TRP A 49 -14.67 10.13 -1.94
N THR A 50 -15.50 9.09 -2.00
CA THR A 50 -16.90 9.18 -1.60
C THR A 50 -17.04 9.31 -0.08
N ILE A 51 -16.24 8.55 0.69
CA ILE A 51 -16.39 8.49 2.15
C ILE A 51 -15.47 9.47 2.90
N ALA A 52 -14.37 9.92 2.31
CA ALA A 52 -13.42 10.82 2.95
C ALA A 52 -14.03 12.17 3.42
N PRO A 53 -14.92 12.83 2.65
CA PRO A 53 -15.54 14.08 3.09
C PRO A 53 -16.36 13.91 4.37
N GLU A 54 -17.17 12.86 4.43
CA GLU A 54 -18.00 12.53 5.60
C GLU A 54 -17.13 12.26 6.84
N LEU A 55 -16.05 11.50 6.67
CA LEU A 55 -15.11 11.18 7.75
C LEU A 55 -14.34 12.40 8.23
N ALA A 56 -13.91 13.28 7.33
CA ALA A 56 -13.19 14.48 7.70
C ALA A 56 -14.10 15.51 8.40
N GLU A 57 -15.35 15.65 7.98
CA GLU A 57 -16.32 16.50 8.68
C GLU A 57 -16.52 16.02 10.13
N PHE A 58 -16.57 14.70 10.33
CA PHE A 58 -16.78 14.12 11.65
C PHE A 58 -15.52 14.15 12.55
N ASN A 59 -14.35 13.85 11.98
CA ASN A 59 -13.12 13.62 12.75
C ASN A 59 -12.15 14.81 12.75
N CYS A 60 -12.26 15.76 11.82
CA CYS A 60 -11.31 16.85 11.65
C CYS A 60 -11.96 18.23 11.77
N PRO A 61 -11.93 18.86 12.96
CA PRO A 61 -12.51 20.19 13.15
C PRO A 61 -11.80 21.25 12.30
N GLY A 62 -12.59 22.06 11.59
CA GLY A 62 -12.09 23.14 10.74
C GLY A 62 -11.58 22.71 9.36
N VAL A 63 -11.93 21.49 8.92
CA VAL A 63 -11.73 21.05 7.54
C VAL A 63 -12.99 21.34 6.74
N ASP A 64 -12.79 21.87 5.54
CA ASP A 64 -13.84 22.04 4.55
C ASP A 64 -13.89 20.78 3.65
N PRO A 65 -14.99 20.01 3.67
CA PRO A 65 -15.12 18.80 2.87
C PRO A 65 -14.97 19.05 1.36
N ASP A 66 -15.35 20.22 0.87
CA ASP A 66 -15.23 20.61 -0.54
C ASP A 66 -13.81 21.07 -0.92
N ASN A 67 -12.94 21.34 0.06
CA ASN A 67 -11.58 21.84 -0.15
C ASN A 67 -10.50 20.95 0.50
N MET A 68 -10.71 19.63 0.44
CA MET A 68 -9.71 18.64 0.81
C MET A 68 -9.08 17.93 -0.39
N HIS A 69 -7.86 17.46 -0.18
CA HIS A 69 -7.15 16.63 -1.16
C HIS A 69 -6.66 15.34 -0.51
N LEU A 70 -6.97 14.21 -1.15
CA LEU A 70 -6.38 12.93 -0.82
C LEU A 70 -5.09 12.72 -1.62
N LEU A 71 -4.00 12.42 -0.94
CA LEU A 71 -2.73 12.02 -1.53
C LEU A 71 -2.58 10.52 -1.37
N PHE A 72 -2.61 9.78 -2.47
CA PHE A 72 -2.47 8.32 -2.44
C PHE A 72 -1.00 7.92 -2.50
N GLU A 73 -0.50 7.33 -1.42
CA GLU A 73 0.85 6.76 -1.33
C GLU A 73 0.77 5.24 -1.46
N HIS A 74 1.41 4.69 -2.49
CA HIS A 74 1.43 3.24 -2.72
C HIS A 74 2.59 2.60 -1.99
N GLU A 75 2.28 1.74 -1.02
CA GLU A 75 3.27 0.87 -0.39
C GLU A 75 3.29 -0.49 -1.10
N GLN A 76 4.37 -0.73 -1.86
CA GLN A 76 4.61 -2.01 -2.50
C GLN A 76 5.49 -2.87 -1.59
N CYS A 77 4.89 -3.87 -0.94
CA CYS A 77 5.68 -4.92 -0.28
C CYS A 77 6.29 -5.82 -1.34
N VAL A 78 7.59 -5.65 -1.61
CA VAL A 78 8.35 -6.57 -2.46
C VAL A 78 8.51 -7.87 -1.69
N ARG A 79 7.64 -8.85 -1.94
CA ARG A 79 7.81 -10.20 -1.39
C ARG A 79 9.09 -10.77 -1.99
N ALA A 80 10.20 -10.73 -1.25
CA ALA A 80 11.38 -11.48 -1.61
C ALA A 80 10.96 -12.96 -1.67
N LYS A 81 10.92 -13.53 -2.88
CA LYS A 81 10.68 -14.95 -3.02
C LYS A 81 11.86 -15.66 -2.37
N GLU A 82 11.66 -16.22 -1.19
CA GLU A 82 12.62 -17.14 -0.61
C GLU A 82 12.83 -18.27 -1.61
N ALA A 83 14.01 -18.29 -2.22
CA ALA A 83 14.43 -19.36 -3.10
C ALA A 83 14.47 -20.64 -2.26
N THR A 84 13.45 -21.48 -2.41
CA THR A 84 13.42 -22.82 -1.84
C THR A 84 14.59 -23.60 -2.45
N ARG A 85 15.75 -23.56 -1.78
CA ARG A 85 16.89 -24.42 -2.10
C ARG A 85 16.57 -25.80 -1.51
N PHE A 86 15.69 -26.52 -2.18
CA PHE A 86 15.46 -27.94 -1.92
C PHE A 86 16.81 -28.66 -1.97
N GLY A 87 17.16 -29.29 -0.85
CA GLY A 87 18.37 -30.06 -0.72
C GLY A 87 18.33 -31.32 -1.58
N THR A 88 19.39 -31.54 -2.35
CA THR A 88 19.88 -32.88 -2.69
C THR A 88 21.41 -32.87 -2.76
N ALA A 89 22.08 -32.71 -1.62
CA ALA A 89 23.48 -33.09 -1.52
C ALA A 89 23.55 -34.62 -1.42
N ARG A 90 23.41 -35.31 -2.56
CA ARG A 90 23.83 -36.71 -2.70
C ARG A 90 25.34 -36.70 -2.75
N PHE A 91 25.98 -37.00 -1.62
CA PHE A 91 27.38 -37.41 -1.61
C PHE A 91 27.46 -38.89 -2.01
N PRO A 92 28.04 -39.26 -3.17
CA PRO A 92 28.57 -40.61 -3.31
C PRO A 92 29.88 -40.73 -2.53
N LYS A 93 29.94 -41.72 -1.65
CA LYS A 93 31.15 -42.17 -0.96
C LYS A 93 32.07 -42.96 -1.91
N SER A 94 33.36 -43.00 -1.53
CA SER A 94 34.40 -43.96 -1.90
C SER A 94 35.11 -43.74 -3.25
N ASN A 95 36.38 -44.05 -3.44
CA ASN A 95 37.58 -44.22 -2.62
C ASN A 95 38.73 -44.43 -3.63
N SER A 96 39.98 -44.23 -3.19
CA SER A 96 41.23 -44.84 -3.70
C SER A 96 41.85 -44.46 -5.07
N ALA A 97 43.16 -44.20 -4.97
CA ALA A 97 44.26 -44.42 -5.92
C ALA A 97 44.65 -43.29 -6.89
N LEU A 98 45.68 -42.53 -6.50
CA LEU A 98 46.62 -41.87 -7.43
C LEU A 98 47.73 -42.89 -7.78
N PRO A 99 48.10 -43.07 -9.06
CA PRO A 99 49.44 -43.54 -9.40
C PRO A 99 50.34 -42.35 -9.74
N SER A 100 51.54 -42.34 -9.16
CA SER A 100 52.69 -41.53 -9.62
C SER A 100 53.07 -41.90 -11.06
N PRO A 101 53.64 -40.98 -11.84
CA PRO A 101 55.07 -40.64 -11.72
C PRO A 101 55.36 -39.14 -11.62
#